data_AF-A0A260ZIB8-F1
#
_entry.id   AF-A0A260ZIB8-F1
#
_cell.length_a   1.000
_cell.length_b   1.000
_cell.length_c   1.000
_cell.angle_alpha   90.00
_cell.angle_beta   90.00
_cell.angle_gamma   90.00
#
_symmetry.space_group_name_H-M   'P 1'
#
loop_
_entity.id
_entity.type
_entity.pdbx_description
1 polymer ?
#
loop_
_entity_poly.entity_id
_entity_poly.type
_entity_poly.pdbx_seq_one_letter_code
_entity_poly.pdbx_strand_id
1 'polypeptide(L)'
;MSASPLFSADISEVRLQKSPRDMLTPTWQMDVFIFETLILIPIYIFILLGFVVTRKRHKTFQSPYYTLMVSQGLADICTIVIYSSLLAARYFSFGNILIYSLSPYSAMAYTNSGPFMFTLRGVGVFLITIQRYLTVCKSHGTFNYQLNHCPPFLIGLGHWFLALLIYLPALLHTETRFENEITLLTIASRTHLQYTSITVMSTYLVACISVILMYSQIIIVMIRARKVDHGVSQTTVKTSNKKLKDARLTLHVFILVIFCFIAFFFYIGEYILAYDEDNTRVRAFRLYYPTVSGNLSFINPIMLLTLNKDVQNAFCCKLKRPPTTLSLIARNGAKSTTG
;
A
#
# COMPACT_ATOMS: atom_id res chain seq x y z
N MET A 1 -11.82 51.30 44.75
CA MET A 1 -13.24 50.97 44.46
C MET A 1 -13.45 51.17 42.97
N SER A 2 -13.94 50.25 42.16
CA SER A 2 -14.36 48.87 42.32
C SER A 2 -14.18 48.25 40.94
N ALA A 3 -13.45 47.14 40.88
CA ALA A 3 -13.42 46.27 39.71
C ALA A 3 -14.74 45.49 39.67
N SER A 4 -15.28 45.27 38.47
CA SER A 4 -16.29 44.24 38.22
C SER A 4 -15.88 43.45 36.97
N PRO A 5 -15.61 42.14 37.13
CA PRO A 5 -15.28 41.22 36.04
C PRO A 5 -16.56 40.57 35.50
N LEU A 6 -16.70 40.43 34.19
CA LEU A 6 -17.76 39.60 33.62
C LEU A 6 -17.34 39.01 32.27
N PHE A 7 -16.37 38.09 32.29
CA PHE A 7 -16.18 37.12 31.20
C PHE A 7 -15.37 35.92 31.74
N SER A 8 -15.96 35.19 32.68
CA SER A 8 -15.40 33.94 33.22
C SER A 8 -16.53 33.02 33.68
N ALA A 9 -17.26 32.51 32.69
CA ALA A 9 -18.13 31.35 32.69
C ALA A 9 -18.57 31.27 31.21
N ASP A 10 -18.38 30.22 30.42
CA ASP A 10 -18.46 28.82 30.77
C ASP A 10 -17.92 27.98 29.59
N ILE A 11 -16.60 27.82 29.49
CA ILE A 11 -15.95 26.90 28.53
C ILE A 11 -15.83 25.48 29.14
N SER A 12 -16.13 25.35 30.43
CA SER A 12 -16.13 24.11 31.20
C SER A 12 -17.32 23.20 30.91
N GLU A 13 -18.51 23.74 30.61
CA GLU A 13 -19.72 22.93 30.42
C GLU A 13 -19.88 22.29 29.03
N VAL A 14 -19.16 22.74 28.01
CA VAL A 14 -19.24 22.11 26.66
C VAL A 14 -18.57 20.72 26.61
N ARG A 15 -17.91 20.30 27.70
CA ARG A 15 -17.23 18.98 27.77
C ARG A 15 -18.11 17.80 28.20
N LEU A 16 -19.37 18.01 28.55
CA LEU A 16 -20.23 16.95 29.09
C LEU A 16 -21.60 16.86 28.41
N GLN A 17 -21.60 16.75 27.08
CA GLN A 17 -22.72 16.09 26.40
C GLN A 17 -22.24 15.25 25.22
N LYS A 18 -21.49 14.19 25.55
CA LYS A 18 -21.15 13.13 24.59
C LYS A 18 -22.43 12.33 24.30
N SER A 19 -23.11 12.69 23.23
CA SER A 19 -24.19 11.89 22.66
C SER A 19 -23.62 10.54 22.21
N PRO A 20 -24.24 9.39 22.52
CA PRO A 20 -23.75 8.07 22.12
C PRO A 20 -23.83 7.80 20.60
N ARG A 21 -24.16 8.83 19.80
CA ARG A 21 -24.22 8.79 18.32
C ARG A 21 -22.95 9.28 17.63
N ASP A 22 -22.00 9.88 18.36
CA ASP A 22 -20.74 10.32 17.77
C ASP A 22 -19.65 9.28 18.04
N MET A 23 -19.64 8.23 17.21
CA MET A 23 -18.64 7.16 17.27
C MET A 23 -17.24 7.63 16.81
N LEU A 24 -17.15 8.82 16.22
CA LEU A 24 -15.93 9.41 15.68
C LEU A 24 -15.52 10.64 16.51
N THR A 25 -14.25 10.71 16.87
CA THR A 25 -13.65 11.88 17.53
C THR A 25 -13.53 13.06 16.57
N PRO A 26 -13.20 14.28 17.04
CA PRO A 26 -12.88 15.42 16.17
C PRO A 26 -11.74 15.14 15.17
N THR A 27 -10.97 14.07 15.42
CA THR A 27 -9.94 13.52 14.55
C THR A 27 -10.38 12.20 13.91
N TRP A 28 -11.59 12.18 13.35
CA TRP A 28 -12.22 11.01 12.74
C TRP A 28 -11.32 10.30 11.71
N GLN A 29 -10.43 11.03 11.02
CA GLN A 29 -9.48 10.48 10.06
C GLN A 29 -8.56 9.43 10.71
N MET A 30 -8.17 9.66 11.96
CA MET A 30 -7.31 8.77 12.74
C MET A 30 -8.09 7.58 13.26
N ASP A 31 -9.34 7.77 13.69
CA ASP A 31 -10.20 6.67 14.14
C ASP A 31 -10.46 5.67 12.99
N VAL A 32 -10.80 6.19 11.81
CA VAL A 32 -10.97 5.36 10.60
C VAL A 32 -9.69 4.57 10.29
N PHE A 33 -8.53 5.23 10.35
CA PHE A 33 -7.25 4.56 10.12
C PHE A 33 -6.98 3.45 11.16
N ILE A 34 -7.33 3.64 12.44
CA ILE A 34 -7.21 2.61 13.48
C ILE A 34 -8.10 1.42 13.17
N PHE A 35 -9.36 1.64 12.84
CA PHE A 35 -10.30 0.57 12.50
C PHE A 35 -9.84 -0.23 11.28
N GLU A 36 -9.42 0.46 10.21
CA GLU A 36 -8.88 -0.18 9.01
C GLU A 36 -7.62 -1.01 9.33
N THR A 37 -6.70 -0.44 10.10
CA THR A 37 -5.45 -1.06 10.54
C THR A 37 -5.71 -2.35 11.32
N LEU A 38 -6.61 -2.34 12.31
CA LEU A 38 -6.90 -3.51 13.14
C LEU A 38 -7.53 -4.66 12.34
N ILE A 39 -8.37 -4.36 11.35
CA ILE A 39 -9.07 -5.37 10.56
C ILE A 39 -8.20 -5.89 9.41
N LEU A 40 -7.56 -5.00 8.65
CA LEU A 40 -6.94 -5.32 7.37
C LEU A 40 -5.49 -5.80 7.50
N ILE A 41 -4.74 -5.38 8.53
CA ILE A 41 -3.35 -5.83 8.71
C ILE A 41 -3.26 -7.34 8.98
N PRO A 42 -4.03 -7.95 9.89
CA PRO A 42 -3.91 -9.39 10.12
C PRO A 42 -4.19 -10.20 8.85
N ILE A 43 -5.20 -9.78 8.08
CA ILE A 43 -5.51 -10.36 6.77
C ILE A 43 -4.32 -10.19 5.82
N TYR A 44 -3.71 -9.00 5.79
CA TYR A 44 -2.61 -8.74 4.89
C TYR A 44 -1.35 -9.54 5.22
N ILE A 45 -0.96 -9.59 6.50
CA ILE A 45 0.15 -10.40 6.99
C ILE A 45 -0.09 -11.88 6.65
N PHE A 46 -1.32 -12.37 6.86
CA PHE A 46 -1.67 -13.75 6.53
C PHE A 46 -1.50 -14.06 5.03
N ILE A 47 -1.92 -13.15 4.14
CA ILE A 47 -1.75 -13.29 2.69
C ILE A 47 -0.26 -13.34 2.33
N LEU A 48 0.54 -12.40 2.84
CA LEU A 48 1.96 -12.31 2.54
C LEU A 48 2.74 -13.52 3.09
N LEU A 49 2.44 -13.96 4.31
CA LEU A 49 3.00 -15.19 4.88
C LEU A 49 2.62 -16.41 4.04
N GLY A 50 1.37 -16.51 3.59
CA GLY A 50 0.95 -17.60 2.73
C GLY A 50 1.69 -17.60 1.39
N PHE A 51 1.99 -16.44 0.81
CA PHE A 51 2.88 -16.34 -0.37
C PHE A 51 4.29 -16.85 -0.07
N VAL A 52 4.92 -16.38 1.01
CA VAL A 52 6.29 -16.76 1.38
C VAL A 52 6.39 -18.26 1.65
N VAL A 53 5.41 -18.85 2.36
CA VAL A 53 5.37 -20.28 2.65
C VAL A 53 5.13 -21.10 1.38
N THR A 54 4.22 -20.65 0.51
CA THR A 54 3.87 -21.36 -0.73
C THR A 54 4.97 -21.25 -1.79
N ARG A 55 5.85 -20.24 -1.69
CA ARG A 55 7.03 -20.05 -2.55
C ARG A 55 8.01 -21.21 -2.51
N LYS A 56 8.09 -21.94 -1.40
CA LYS A 56 8.91 -23.16 -1.29
C LYS A 56 8.30 -24.35 -2.04
N ARG A 57 6.99 -24.32 -2.33
CA ARG A 57 6.23 -25.44 -2.88
C ARG A 57 5.92 -25.32 -4.38
N HIS A 58 5.74 -24.10 -4.90
CA HIS A 58 5.43 -23.88 -6.32
C HIS A 58 6.39 -22.90 -6.98
N LYS A 59 7.04 -23.33 -8.08
CA LYS A 59 7.95 -22.49 -8.89
C LYS A 59 7.27 -21.23 -9.44
N THR A 60 5.95 -21.24 -9.65
CA THR A 60 5.17 -20.09 -10.12
C THR A 60 5.32 -18.86 -9.22
N PHE A 61 5.44 -19.04 -7.89
CA PHE A 61 5.61 -17.94 -6.92
C PHE A 61 7.06 -17.45 -6.79
N GLN A 62 8.00 -18.06 -7.51
CA GLN A 62 9.39 -17.60 -7.55
C GLN A 62 9.63 -16.54 -8.63
N SER A 63 8.60 -16.19 -9.41
CA SER A 63 8.75 -15.23 -10.51
C SER A 63 9.11 -13.83 -10.00
N PRO A 64 9.76 -13.01 -10.86
CA PRO A 64 10.06 -11.61 -10.56
C PRO A 64 8.82 -10.81 -10.17
N TYR A 65 7.67 -11.10 -10.81
CA TYR A 65 6.37 -10.50 -10.50
C TYR A 65 6.00 -10.67 -9.02
N TYR A 66 5.92 -11.92 -8.54
CA TYR A 66 5.52 -12.20 -7.16
C TYR A 66 6.54 -11.69 -6.15
N THR A 67 7.81 -11.63 -6.53
CA THR A 67 8.87 -11.04 -5.70
C THR A 67 8.65 -9.55 -5.49
N LEU A 68 8.39 -8.80 -6.56
CA LEU A 68 8.06 -7.38 -6.47
C LEU A 68 6.77 -7.15 -5.69
N MET A 69 5.75 -7.99 -5.86
CA MET A 69 4.52 -7.91 -5.07
C MET A 69 4.75 -8.11 -3.58
N VAL A 70 5.58 -9.09 -3.19
CA VAL A 70 5.93 -9.30 -1.78
C VAL A 70 6.73 -8.10 -1.25
N SER A 71 7.67 -7.57 -2.04
CA SER A 71 8.44 -6.40 -1.65
C SER A 71 7.57 -5.15 -1.48
N GLN A 72 6.58 -4.96 -2.36
CA GLN A 72 5.59 -3.88 -2.24
C GLN A 72 4.74 -4.07 -0.98
N GLY A 73 4.28 -5.28 -0.72
CA GLY A 73 3.48 -5.53 0.48
C GLY A 73 4.24 -5.40 1.78
N LEU A 74 5.55 -5.65 1.76
CA LEU A 74 6.42 -5.32 2.89
C LEU A 74 6.48 -3.80 3.11
N ALA A 75 6.61 -3.00 2.04
CA ALA A 75 6.60 -1.54 2.14
C ALA A 75 5.27 -1.00 2.72
N ASP A 76 4.14 -1.58 2.31
CA ASP A 76 2.83 -1.25 2.84
C ASP A 76 2.71 -1.58 4.34
N ILE A 77 3.16 -2.77 4.77
CA ILE A 77 3.21 -3.12 6.20
C ILE A 77 4.12 -2.17 6.97
N CYS A 78 5.33 -1.90 6.48
CA CYS A 78 6.26 -0.98 7.12
C CYS A 78 5.63 0.41 7.30
N THR A 79 4.94 0.91 6.26
CA THR A 79 4.20 2.18 6.32
C THR A 79 3.20 2.15 7.48
N ILE A 80 2.36 1.14 7.54
CA ILE A 80 1.31 1.05 8.57
C ILE A 80 1.91 0.92 9.97
N VAL A 81 2.99 0.15 10.14
CA VAL A 81 3.69 0.01 11.44
C VAL A 81 4.28 1.34 11.90
N ILE A 82 4.94 2.09 11.00
CA ILE A 82 5.50 3.41 11.32
C ILE A 82 4.39 4.36 11.76
N TYR A 83 3.28 4.43 11.00
CA TYR A 83 2.15 5.27 11.38
C TYR A 83 1.49 4.85 12.68
N SER A 84 1.32 3.55 12.90
CA SER A 84 0.72 3.02 14.13
C SER A 84 1.58 3.36 15.35
N SER A 85 2.91 3.32 15.24
CA SER A 85 3.81 3.70 16.33
C SER A 85 3.67 5.18 16.71
N LEU A 86 3.59 6.08 15.72
CA LEU A 86 3.41 7.50 15.94
C LEU A 86 2.02 7.81 16.49
N LEU A 87 1.01 7.10 16.01
CA LEU A 87 -0.37 7.24 16.49
C LEU A 87 -0.51 6.79 17.94
N ALA A 88 0.10 5.65 18.30
CA ALA A 88 0.11 5.15 19.66
C ALA A 88 0.75 6.15 20.63
N ALA A 89 1.83 6.79 20.20
CA ALA A 89 2.48 7.84 20.98
C ALA A 89 1.64 9.11 21.12
N ARG A 90 0.92 9.53 20.06
CA ARG A 90 0.11 10.76 20.08
C ARG A 90 -1.22 10.61 20.82
N TYR A 91 -1.89 9.47 20.69
CA TYR A 91 -3.23 9.26 21.26
C TYR A 91 -3.20 8.61 22.64
N PHE A 92 -2.36 7.60 22.82
CA PHE A 92 -2.30 6.83 24.07
C PHE A 92 -1.13 7.26 24.96
N SER A 93 -0.34 8.26 24.54
CA SER A 93 0.92 8.65 25.20
C SER A 93 1.90 7.47 25.34
N PHE A 94 1.75 6.42 24.53
CA PHE A 94 2.57 5.22 24.64
C PHE A 94 3.92 5.43 23.93
N GLY A 95 5.00 5.49 24.71
CA GLY A 95 6.35 5.69 24.16
C GLY A 95 6.63 7.11 23.65
N ASN A 96 5.78 8.09 24.01
CA ASN A 96 5.91 9.48 23.57
C ASN A 96 7.21 10.14 24.07
N ILE A 97 7.54 9.95 25.36
CA ILE A 97 8.78 10.46 25.98
C ILE A 97 10.00 9.81 25.32
N LEU A 98 9.95 8.51 25.02
CA LEU A 98 11.04 7.81 24.34
C LEU A 98 11.28 8.40 22.94
N ILE A 99 10.21 8.54 22.14
CA ILE A 99 10.30 9.15 20.81
C ILE A 99 10.83 10.57 20.90
N TYR A 100 10.35 11.38 21.85
CA TYR A 100 10.81 12.75 22.03
C TYR A 100 12.28 12.83 22.47
N SER A 101 12.71 11.95 23.38
CA SER A 101 14.10 11.91 23.88
C SER A 101 15.13 11.58 22.79
N LEU A 102 14.71 10.89 21.72
CA LEU A 102 15.54 10.56 20.56
C LEU A 102 15.58 11.69 19.51
N SER A 103 14.94 12.82 19.78
CA SER A 103 15.02 14.02 18.93
C SER A 103 16.46 14.56 18.93
N PRO A 104 17.03 14.97 17.77
CA PRO A 104 16.35 15.24 16.50
C PRO A 104 16.16 14.03 15.57
N TYR A 105 16.83 12.90 15.83
CA TYR A 105 16.84 11.76 14.91
C TYR A 105 15.45 11.15 14.69
N SER A 106 14.67 11.00 15.76
CA SER A 106 13.28 10.52 15.66
C SER A 106 12.38 11.50 14.89
N ALA A 107 12.53 12.81 15.10
CA ALA A 107 11.78 13.82 14.34
C ALA A 107 12.11 13.74 12.83
N MET A 108 13.39 13.60 12.49
CA MET A 108 13.84 13.42 11.11
C MET A 108 13.27 12.14 10.51
N ALA A 109 13.33 11.02 11.24
CA ALA A 109 12.83 9.73 10.78
C ALA A 109 11.32 9.76 10.50
N TYR A 110 10.50 10.26 11.45
CA TYR A 110 9.05 10.31 11.28
C TYR A 110 8.62 11.30 10.19
N THR A 111 9.30 12.45 10.05
CA THR A 111 8.98 13.42 8.99
C THR A 111 9.26 12.83 7.61
N ASN A 112 10.41 12.16 7.44
CA ASN A 112 10.82 11.60 6.14
C ASN A 112 10.11 10.28 5.81
N SER A 113 9.72 9.50 6.82
CA SER A 113 9.15 8.17 6.61
C SER A 113 7.90 8.19 5.72
N GLY A 114 7.07 9.22 5.83
CA GLY A 114 5.86 9.30 5.04
C GLY A 114 6.13 9.47 3.55
N PRO A 115 6.73 10.61 3.14
CA PRO A 115 7.09 10.85 1.76
C PRO A 115 7.99 9.75 1.18
N PHE A 116 8.95 9.23 1.94
CA PHE A 116 9.77 8.10 1.52
C PHE A 116 8.93 6.85 1.19
N MET A 117 7.98 6.49 2.05
CA MET A 117 7.10 5.34 1.80
C MET A 117 6.18 5.56 0.60
N PHE A 118 5.74 6.79 0.32
CA PHE A 118 5.06 7.11 -0.94
C PHE A 118 5.97 6.92 -2.15
N THR A 119 7.21 7.43 -2.11
CA THR A 119 8.20 7.22 -3.18
C THR A 119 8.46 5.74 -3.40
N LEU A 120 8.70 4.97 -2.33
CA LEU A 120 8.91 3.51 -2.39
C LEU A 120 7.74 2.81 -3.08
N ARG A 121 6.51 3.12 -2.67
CA ARG A 121 5.32 2.54 -3.29
C ARG A 121 5.17 2.94 -4.76
N GLY A 122 5.46 4.19 -5.13
CA GLY A 122 5.45 4.66 -6.52
C GLY A 122 6.46 3.94 -7.41
N VAL A 123 7.67 3.71 -6.90
CA VAL A 123 8.70 2.91 -7.58
C VAL A 123 8.25 1.47 -7.73
N GLY A 124 7.67 0.86 -6.71
CA GLY A 124 7.14 -0.50 -6.79
C GLY A 124 6.04 -0.65 -7.84
N VAL A 125 5.12 0.32 -7.93
CA VAL A 125 4.11 0.37 -9.00
C VAL A 125 4.77 0.38 -10.39
N PHE A 126 5.75 1.26 -10.60
CA PHE A 126 6.49 1.35 -11.85
C PHE A 126 7.20 0.04 -12.22
N LEU A 127 7.93 -0.57 -11.27
CA LEU A 127 8.65 -1.83 -11.49
C LEU A 127 7.70 -3.00 -11.78
N ILE A 128 6.57 -3.10 -11.07
CA ILE A 128 5.55 -4.13 -11.33
C ILE A 128 4.97 -3.97 -12.74
N THR A 129 4.69 -2.73 -13.16
CA THR A 129 4.21 -2.45 -14.51
C THR A 129 5.23 -2.85 -15.57
N ILE A 130 6.51 -2.50 -15.40
CA ILE A 130 7.59 -2.93 -16.30
C ILE A 130 7.64 -4.45 -16.41
N GLN A 131 7.65 -5.15 -15.27
CA GLN A 131 7.73 -6.61 -15.24
C GLN A 131 6.59 -7.24 -16.05
N ARG A 132 5.36 -6.74 -15.88
CA ARG A 132 4.19 -7.24 -16.62
C ARG A 132 4.30 -6.96 -18.12
N TYR A 133 4.73 -5.75 -18.48
CA TYR A 133 4.93 -5.36 -19.87
C TYR A 133 5.96 -6.25 -20.56
N LEU A 134 7.10 -6.50 -19.91
CA LEU A 134 8.13 -7.38 -20.46
C LEU A 134 7.64 -8.81 -20.63
N THR A 135 6.91 -9.34 -19.66
CA THR A 135 6.39 -10.70 -19.72
C THR A 135 5.41 -10.90 -20.87
N VAL A 136 4.54 -9.91 -21.14
CA VAL A 136 3.47 -10.04 -22.13
C VAL A 136 3.91 -9.55 -23.52
N CYS A 137 4.53 -8.39 -23.60
CA CYS A 137 4.85 -7.74 -24.87
C CYS A 137 6.25 -8.07 -25.39
N LYS A 138 7.19 -8.47 -24.51
CA LYS A 138 8.59 -8.75 -24.85
C LYS A 138 9.11 -10.03 -24.18
N SER A 139 8.33 -11.11 -24.25
CA SER A 139 8.63 -12.39 -23.57
C SER A 139 10.01 -12.96 -23.91
N HIS A 140 10.46 -12.80 -25.16
CA HIS A 140 11.76 -13.29 -25.65
C HIS A 140 12.90 -12.24 -25.59
N GLY A 141 12.64 -11.06 -25.01
CA GLY A 141 13.66 -10.01 -24.93
C GLY A 141 14.76 -10.31 -23.91
N THR A 142 15.99 -9.87 -24.18
CA THR A 142 17.16 -10.03 -23.31
C THR A 142 16.90 -9.52 -21.89
N PHE A 143 16.19 -8.39 -21.76
CA PHE A 143 15.87 -7.82 -20.45
C PHE A 143 14.90 -8.69 -19.64
N ASN A 144 13.90 -9.30 -20.30
CA ASN A 144 13.00 -10.25 -19.63
C ASN A 144 13.76 -11.52 -19.22
N TYR A 145 14.68 -12.00 -20.05
CA TYR A 145 15.55 -13.12 -19.73
C TYR A 145 16.40 -12.83 -18.48
N GLN A 146 17.10 -11.69 -18.45
CA GLN A 146 17.90 -11.28 -17.29
C GLN A 146 17.06 -11.15 -16.02
N LEU A 147 15.88 -10.52 -16.11
CA LEU A 147 15.00 -10.34 -14.96
C LEU A 147 14.53 -11.70 -14.38
N ASN A 148 14.25 -12.68 -15.24
CA ASN A 148 13.82 -14.02 -14.80
C ASN A 148 14.93 -14.87 -14.18
N HIS A 149 16.20 -14.60 -14.52
CA HIS A 149 17.35 -15.29 -13.92
C HIS A 149 17.94 -14.54 -12.72
N CYS A 150 17.49 -13.30 -12.48
CA CYS A 150 17.93 -12.51 -11.34
C CYS A 150 17.42 -13.14 -10.03
N PRO A 151 18.28 -13.31 -9.01
CA PRO A 151 17.86 -13.87 -7.74
C PRO A 151 16.82 -12.95 -7.08
N PRO A 152 15.74 -13.51 -6.51
CA PRO A 152 14.64 -12.71 -5.97
C PRO A 152 15.02 -11.68 -4.92
N PHE A 153 16.02 -11.98 -4.10
CA PHE A 153 16.49 -11.05 -3.07
C PHE A 153 17.04 -9.76 -3.70
N LEU A 154 17.78 -9.84 -4.82
CA LEU A 154 18.32 -8.67 -5.51
C LEU A 154 17.23 -7.82 -6.14
N ILE A 155 16.14 -8.44 -6.63
CA ILE A 155 14.98 -7.72 -7.16
C ILE A 155 14.32 -6.90 -6.03
N GLY A 156 14.13 -7.52 -4.86
CA GLY A 156 13.63 -6.83 -3.67
C GLY A 156 14.54 -5.71 -3.22
N LEU A 157 15.84 -5.98 -3.08
CA LEU A 157 16.82 -4.97 -2.67
C LEU A 157 16.89 -3.81 -3.67
N GLY A 158 16.86 -4.10 -4.97
CA GLY A 158 16.85 -3.09 -6.02
C GLY A 158 15.63 -2.18 -5.97
N HIS A 159 14.45 -2.71 -5.62
CA HIS A 159 13.25 -1.90 -5.42
C HIS A 159 13.43 -0.87 -4.29
N TRP A 160 13.90 -1.30 -3.11
CA TRP A 160 14.12 -0.41 -1.97
C TRP A 160 15.26 0.59 -2.23
N PHE A 161 16.34 0.11 -2.84
CA PHE A 161 17.50 0.93 -3.15
C PHE A 161 17.18 2.01 -4.19
N LEU A 162 16.43 1.69 -5.24
CA LEU A 162 16.00 2.66 -6.25
C LEU A 162 15.14 3.76 -5.63
N ALA A 163 14.21 3.40 -4.73
CA ALA A 163 13.40 4.39 -4.01
C ALA A 163 14.26 5.29 -3.11
N LEU A 164 15.26 4.72 -2.42
CA LEU A 164 16.20 5.49 -1.61
C LEU A 164 17.01 6.48 -2.45
N LEU A 165 17.51 6.05 -3.61
CA LEU A 165 18.25 6.93 -4.52
C LEU A 165 17.41 8.10 -5.02
N ILE A 166 16.14 7.86 -5.36
CA ILE A 166 15.21 8.90 -5.80
C ILE A 166 14.90 9.88 -4.65
N TYR A 167 14.79 9.37 -3.42
CA TYR A 167 14.47 10.17 -2.24
C TYR A 167 15.67 10.86 -1.58
N LEU A 168 16.89 10.50 -1.98
CA LEU A 168 18.13 11.01 -1.40
C LEU A 168 18.22 12.55 -1.36
N PRO A 169 17.84 13.31 -2.41
CA PRO A 169 17.91 14.77 -2.37
C PRO A 169 17.08 15.40 -1.25
N ALA A 170 15.93 14.81 -0.93
CA ALA A 170 15.04 15.27 0.14
C ALA A 170 15.59 14.90 1.53
N LEU A 171 16.25 13.74 1.67
CA LEU A 171 16.92 13.34 2.90
C LEU A 171 18.08 14.27 3.25
N LEU A 172 18.88 14.66 2.26
CA LEU A 172 20.04 15.55 2.47
C LEU A 172 19.63 16.95 2.96
N HIS A 173 18.43 17.42 2.63
CA HIS A 173 17.89 18.72 3.06
C HIS A 173 16.83 18.54 4.16
N THR A 174 17.19 17.83 5.23
CA THR A 174 16.28 17.60 6.36
C THR A 174 16.57 18.55 7.52
N GLU A 175 15.65 19.51 7.73
CA GLU A 175 15.61 20.36 8.92
C GLU A 175 14.24 20.24 9.56
N THR A 176 14.15 19.44 10.63
CA THR A 176 12.88 19.08 11.28
C THR A 176 13.02 19.01 12.78
N ARG A 177 11.94 19.32 13.51
CA ARG A 177 11.86 19.20 14.97
C ARG A 177 10.46 18.83 15.42
N PHE A 178 10.32 18.25 16.60
CA PHE A 178 9.02 18.12 17.25
C PHE A 178 8.57 19.44 17.89
N GLU A 179 7.27 19.70 17.84
CA GLU A 179 6.64 20.84 18.50
C GLU A 179 6.69 20.70 20.03
N ASN A 180 6.32 19.53 20.54
CA ASN A 180 6.39 19.17 21.96
C ASN A 180 6.35 17.65 22.15
N GLU A 181 6.59 17.19 23.37
CA GLU A 181 6.62 15.77 23.76
C GLU A 181 5.25 15.09 23.78
N ILE A 182 4.16 15.87 23.87
CA ILE A 182 2.79 15.37 23.99
C ILE A 182 2.17 15.13 22.60
N THR A 183 2.22 16.14 21.73
CA THR A 183 1.60 16.10 20.41
C THR A 183 2.50 15.45 19.36
N LEU A 184 3.82 15.43 19.58
CA LEU A 184 4.83 14.86 18.67
C LEU A 184 4.63 15.28 17.20
N LEU A 185 4.14 16.49 16.99
CA LEU A 185 3.94 17.04 15.66
C LEU A 185 5.25 17.57 15.11
N THR A 186 5.54 17.20 13.88
CA THR A 186 6.80 17.53 13.22
C THR A 186 6.67 18.86 12.48
N ILE A 187 7.44 19.84 12.91
CA ILE A 187 7.63 21.11 12.22
C ILE A 187 8.81 20.92 11.27
N ALA A 188 8.55 21.08 9.97
CA ALA A 188 9.55 20.95 8.92
C ALA A 188 9.84 22.31 8.28
N SER A 189 11.08 22.53 7.83
CA SER A 189 11.42 23.72 7.06
C SER A 189 10.70 23.73 5.70
N ARG A 190 10.48 24.94 5.14
CA ARG A 190 9.86 25.12 3.82
C ARG A 190 10.63 24.38 2.73
N THR A 191 11.95 24.48 2.78
CA THR A 191 12.86 23.80 1.85
C THR A 191 12.68 22.28 1.92
N HIS A 192 12.59 21.71 3.12
CA HIS A 192 12.36 20.27 3.29
C HIS A 192 11.02 19.83 2.68
N LEU A 193 9.94 20.56 3.00
CA LEU A 193 8.61 20.34 2.42
C LEU A 193 8.66 20.35 0.89
N GLN A 194 9.28 21.36 0.29
CA GLN A 194 9.39 21.48 -1.17
C GLN A 194 10.12 20.30 -1.81
N TYR A 195 11.29 19.91 -1.29
CA TYR A 195 12.05 18.79 -1.84
C TYR A 195 11.28 17.47 -1.71
N THR A 196 10.68 17.19 -0.55
CA THR A 196 9.88 15.97 -0.36
C THR A 196 8.68 15.93 -1.31
N SER A 197 7.94 17.04 -1.44
CA SER A 197 6.78 17.11 -2.32
C SER A 197 7.15 16.98 -3.80
N ILE A 198 8.21 17.65 -4.26
CA ILE A 198 8.70 17.53 -5.65
C ILE A 198 9.09 16.09 -5.95
N THR A 199 9.87 15.45 -5.08
CA THR A 199 10.31 14.07 -5.29
C THR A 199 9.14 13.11 -5.42
N VAL A 200 8.15 13.20 -4.52
CA VAL A 200 6.99 12.31 -4.57
C VAL A 200 6.12 12.62 -5.79
N MET A 201 5.85 13.90 -6.06
CA MET A 201 5.08 14.35 -7.22
C MET A 201 5.69 13.84 -8.54
N SER A 202 6.99 14.03 -8.74
CA SER A 202 7.69 13.55 -9.94
C SER A 202 7.67 12.03 -10.05
N THR A 203 7.83 11.31 -8.93
CA THR A 203 7.76 9.84 -8.91
C THR A 203 6.39 9.35 -9.39
N TYR A 204 5.31 9.92 -8.88
CA TYR A 204 3.94 9.52 -9.24
C TYR A 204 3.55 9.96 -10.66
N LEU A 205 4.07 11.09 -11.15
CA LEU A 205 3.89 11.50 -12.54
C LEU A 205 4.51 10.49 -13.51
N VAL A 206 5.76 10.11 -13.26
CA VAL A 206 6.48 9.10 -14.07
C VAL A 206 5.77 7.75 -13.99
N ALA A 207 5.32 7.33 -12.80
CA ALA A 207 4.56 6.10 -12.62
C ALA A 207 3.22 6.13 -13.40
N CYS A 208 2.45 7.23 -13.32
CA CYS A 208 1.22 7.43 -14.08
C CYS A 208 1.42 7.24 -15.59
N ILE A 209 2.37 7.99 -16.16
CA ILE A 209 2.66 7.95 -17.60
C ILE A 209 3.07 6.54 -18.01
N SER A 210 3.95 5.91 -17.22
CA SER A 210 4.42 4.55 -17.49
C SER A 210 3.29 3.51 -17.43
N VAL A 211 2.40 3.61 -16.45
CA VAL A 211 1.21 2.75 -16.31
C VAL A 211 0.33 2.88 -17.55
N ILE A 212 -0.01 4.11 -17.96
CA ILE A 212 -0.86 4.35 -19.13
C ILE A 212 -0.24 3.76 -20.39
N LEU A 213 1.05 4.07 -20.66
CA LEU A 213 1.72 3.62 -21.88
C LEU A 213 1.88 2.10 -21.91
N MET A 214 2.44 1.50 -20.85
CA MET A 214 2.75 0.07 -20.81
C MET A 214 1.49 -0.79 -20.79
N TYR A 215 0.47 -0.43 -20.00
CA TYR A 215 -0.78 -1.19 -19.99
C TYR A 215 -1.59 -1.03 -21.27
N SER A 216 -1.54 0.13 -21.95
CA SER A 216 -2.15 0.27 -23.28
C SER A 216 -1.55 -0.73 -24.27
N GLN A 217 -0.23 -0.90 -24.25
CA GLN A 217 0.45 -1.90 -25.09
C GLN A 217 0.08 -3.34 -24.70
N ILE A 218 0.02 -3.64 -23.40
CA ILE A 218 -0.42 -4.95 -22.90
C ILE A 218 -1.83 -5.27 -23.42
N ILE A 219 -2.76 -4.31 -23.33
CA ILE A 219 -4.14 -4.48 -23.82
C ILE A 219 -4.15 -4.74 -25.33
N ILE A 220 -3.39 -3.97 -26.12
CA ILE A 220 -3.31 -4.16 -27.58
C ILE A 220 -2.80 -5.56 -27.93
N VAL A 221 -1.71 -6.01 -27.30
CA VAL A 221 -1.14 -7.34 -27.52
C VAL A 221 -2.14 -8.43 -27.12
N MET A 222 -2.81 -8.27 -25.98
CA MET A 222 -3.84 -9.19 -25.51
C MET A 222 -5.06 -9.24 -26.44
N ILE A 223 -5.44 -8.14 -27.10
CA ILE A 223 -6.52 -8.13 -28.10
C ILE A 223 -6.07 -8.79 -29.40
N ARG A 224 -4.84 -8.51 -29.87
CA ARG A 224 -4.29 -9.12 -31.10
C ARG A 224 -4.17 -10.63 -30.97
N ALA A 225 -3.64 -11.13 -29.86
CA ALA A 225 -3.55 -12.57 -29.58
C ALA A 225 -4.93 -13.26 -29.61
N ARG A 226 -6.01 -12.56 -29.22
CA ARG A 226 -7.37 -13.09 -29.31
C ARG A 226 -7.90 -13.17 -30.73
N LYS A 227 -7.61 -12.18 -31.58
CA LYS A 227 -8.05 -12.22 -32.98
C LYS A 227 -7.49 -13.46 -33.68
N VAL A 228 -6.28 -13.87 -33.32
CA VAL A 228 -5.65 -15.11 -33.80
C VAL A 228 -6.34 -16.36 -33.22
N ASP A 229 -6.58 -16.41 -31.90
CA ASP A 229 -7.29 -17.54 -31.24
C ASP A 229 -8.72 -17.76 -31.79
N HIS A 230 -9.44 -16.68 -32.10
CA HIS A 230 -10.81 -16.74 -32.62
C HIS A 230 -10.91 -17.36 -34.03
N GLY A 231 -9.80 -17.44 -34.77
CA GLY A 231 -9.73 -18.11 -36.06
C GLY A 231 -9.55 -19.63 -35.97
N VAL A 232 -9.24 -20.20 -34.79
CA VAL A 232 -8.76 -21.60 -34.69
C VAL A 232 -9.64 -22.56 -33.88
N SER A 233 -10.50 -22.17 -32.92
CA SER A 233 -11.51 -23.10 -32.35
C SER A 233 -12.50 -22.46 -31.36
N GLN A 234 -13.78 -22.82 -31.52
CA GLN A 234 -14.86 -22.65 -30.53
C GLN A 234 -14.63 -23.55 -29.30
N THR A 235 -14.59 -22.97 -28.09
CA THR A 235 -14.96 -23.70 -26.86
C THR A 235 -15.57 -22.74 -25.84
N THR A 236 -16.90 -22.79 -25.73
CA THR A 236 -17.79 -21.81 -25.08
C THR A 236 -17.61 -21.69 -23.56
N VAL A 237 -16.91 -22.60 -22.90
CA VAL A 237 -16.65 -22.57 -21.44
C VAL A 237 -15.37 -21.79 -21.07
N LYS A 238 -14.38 -21.68 -21.96
CA LYS A 238 -13.14 -20.91 -21.70
C LYS A 238 -13.36 -19.40 -21.76
N THR A 239 -14.42 -18.94 -22.43
CA THR A 239 -14.70 -17.52 -22.71
C THR A 239 -15.10 -16.72 -21.47
N SER A 240 -15.88 -17.30 -20.55
CA SER A 240 -16.33 -16.60 -19.31
C SER A 240 -15.17 -16.33 -18.35
N ASN A 241 -14.31 -17.33 -18.11
CA ASN A 241 -13.11 -17.16 -17.28
C ASN A 241 -12.09 -16.19 -17.90
N LYS A 242 -12.01 -16.10 -19.23
CA LYS A 242 -11.14 -15.17 -19.96
C LYS A 242 -11.65 -13.72 -19.79
N LYS A 243 -12.94 -13.47 -20.05
CA LYS A 243 -13.60 -12.15 -19.83
C LYS A 243 -13.44 -11.64 -18.41
N LEU A 244 -13.62 -12.52 -17.40
CA LEU A 244 -13.45 -12.15 -16.00
C LEU A 244 -11.99 -11.80 -15.67
N LYS A 245 -11.00 -12.51 -16.24
CA LYS A 245 -9.57 -12.20 -16.04
C LYS A 245 -9.22 -10.81 -16.61
N ASP A 246 -9.82 -10.45 -17.73
CA ASP A 246 -9.57 -9.18 -18.40
C ASP A 246 -10.24 -8.00 -17.68
N ALA A 247 -11.50 -8.17 -17.26
CA ALA A 247 -12.18 -7.17 -16.44
C ALA A 247 -11.41 -6.91 -15.13
N ARG A 248 -10.86 -7.97 -14.51
CA ARG A 248 -10.01 -7.88 -13.33
C ARG A 248 -8.70 -7.13 -13.59
N LEU A 249 -8.05 -7.40 -14.71
CA LEU A 249 -6.82 -6.70 -15.11
C LEU A 249 -7.10 -5.21 -15.38
N THR A 250 -8.15 -4.88 -16.12
CA THR A 250 -8.52 -3.49 -16.44
C THR A 250 -8.95 -2.72 -15.19
N LEU A 251 -9.73 -3.35 -14.29
CA LEU A 251 -10.08 -2.78 -12.99
C LEU A 251 -8.82 -2.47 -12.17
N HIS A 252 -7.82 -3.36 -12.21
CA HIS A 252 -6.55 -3.13 -11.51
C HIS A 252 -5.78 -1.93 -12.02
N VAL A 253 -5.67 -1.79 -13.33
CA VAL A 253 -5.01 -0.63 -13.93
C VAL A 253 -5.77 0.65 -13.61
N PHE A 254 -7.10 0.63 -13.70
CA PHE A 254 -7.94 1.78 -13.42
C PHE A 254 -7.79 2.27 -11.97
N ILE A 255 -7.89 1.35 -11.02
CA ILE A 255 -7.67 1.64 -9.59
C ILE A 255 -6.28 2.24 -9.39
N LEU A 256 -5.24 1.62 -9.96
CA LEU A 256 -3.86 2.07 -9.82
C LEU A 256 -3.65 3.50 -10.34
N VAL A 257 -4.23 3.83 -11.50
CA VAL A 257 -4.16 5.17 -12.10
C VAL A 257 -4.84 6.20 -11.20
N ILE A 258 -6.05 5.91 -10.69
CA ILE A 258 -6.75 6.80 -9.75
C ILE A 258 -5.88 7.10 -8.54
N PHE A 259 -5.25 6.08 -7.96
CA PHE A 259 -4.40 6.28 -6.80
C PHE A 259 -3.14 7.08 -7.09
N CYS A 260 -2.52 6.86 -8.25
CA CYS A 260 -1.41 7.70 -8.65
C CYS A 260 -1.82 9.17 -8.84
N PHE A 261 -3.02 9.43 -9.36
CA PHE A 261 -3.58 10.80 -9.43
C PHE A 261 -3.83 11.38 -8.03
N ILE A 262 -4.46 10.64 -7.12
CA ILE A 262 -4.71 11.11 -5.75
C ILE A 262 -3.38 11.46 -5.06
N ALA A 263 -2.37 10.58 -5.13
CA ALA A 263 -1.07 10.83 -4.53
C ALA A 263 -0.37 12.05 -5.17
N PHE A 264 -0.43 12.17 -6.50
CA PHE A 264 0.13 13.32 -7.22
C PHE A 264 -0.49 14.65 -6.76
N PHE A 265 -1.83 14.74 -6.73
CA PHE A 265 -2.51 15.97 -6.30
C PHE A 265 -2.35 16.25 -4.80
N PHE A 266 -2.28 15.21 -3.96
CA PHE A 266 -2.01 15.37 -2.53
C PHE A 266 -0.67 16.08 -2.31
N TYR A 267 0.39 15.66 -2.99
CA TYR A 267 1.71 16.29 -2.85
C TYR A 267 1.84 17.62 -3.60
N ILE A 268 1.04 17.89 -4.63
CA ILE A 268 0.88 19.25 -5.16
C ILE A 268 0.30 20.17 -4.07
N GLY A 269 -0.73 19.72 -3.36
CA GLY A 269 -1.33 20.47 -2.26
C GLY A 269 -0.31 20.78 -1.16
N GLU A 270 0.50 19.79 -0.76
CA GLU A 270 1.58 19.99 0.21
C GLU A 270 2.64 20.98 -0.30
N TYR A 271 3.01 20.90 -1.58
CA TYR A 271 3.96 21.84 -2.20
C TYR A 271 3.45 23.28 -2.18
N ILE A 272 2.18 23.50 -2.55
CA ILE A 272 1.57 24.85 -2.55
C ILE A 272 1.50 25.38 -1.12
N LEU A 273 1.07 24.55 -0.16
CA LEU A 273 0.98 24.94 1.25
C LEU A 273 2.36 25.19 1.88
N ALA A 274 3.45 24.67 1.32
CA ALA A 274 4.81 24.97 1.79
C ALA A 274 5.21 26.44 1.60
N TYR A 275 4.53 27.18 0.71
CA TYR A 275 4.72 28.63 0.52
C TYR A 275 3.90 29.48 1.50
N ASP A 276 2.94 28.87 2.20
CA ASP A 276 2.11 29.58 3.15
C ASP A 276 2.92 30.01 4.38
N GLU A 277 2.60 31.18 4.92
CA GLU A 277 3.23 31.66 6.14
C GLU A 277 2.66 31.00 7.39
N ASP A 278 1.39 30.56 7.31
CA ASP A 278 0.70 29.87 8.41
C ASP A 278 0.93 28.34 8.37
N ASN A 279 1.77 27.86 9.28
CA ASN A 279 2.04 26.43 9.48
C ASN A 279 0.80 25.61 9.92
N THR A 280 -0.26 26.28 10.39
CA THR A 280 -1.50 25.61 10.85
C THR A 280 -2.21 24.92 9.69
N ARG A 281 -2.19 25.51 8.50
CA ARG A 281 -2.82 24.94 7.30
C ARG A 281 -2.09 23.71 6.78
N VAL A 282 -0.75 23.75 6.77
CA VAL A 282 0.09 22.58 6.44
C VAL A 282 -0.17 21.45 7.44
N ARG A 283 -0.27 21.77 8.73
CA ARG A 283 -0.60 20.79 9.79
C ARG A 283 -1.97 20.16 9.57
N ALA A 284 -2.99 20.97 9.31
CA ALA A 284 -4.34 20.46 9.04
C ALA A 284 -4.38 19.58 7.78
N PHE A 285 -3.67 19.96 6.72
CA PHE A 285 -3.57 19.16 5.50
C PHE A 285 -2.90 17.81 5.74
N ARG A 286 -1.84 17.77 6.56
CA ARG A 286 -1.15 16.53 6.94
C ARG A 286 -1.99 15.59 7.81
N LEU A 287 -3.09 16.05 8.42
CA LEU A 287 -4.04 15.14 9.10
C LEU A 287 -4.77 14.21 8.13
N TYR A 288 -4.87 14.55 6.84
CA TYR A 288 -5.43 13.68 5.82
C TYR A 288 -4.43 12.63 5.31
N TYR A 289 -3.15 12.80 5.62
CA TYR A 289 -2.10 11.89 5.21
C TYR A 289 -2.42 10.42 5.56
N PRO A 290 -2.82 10.07 6.80
CA PRO A 290 -3.06 8.67 7.18
C PRO A 290 -4.22 8.06 6.40
N THR A 291 -5.25 8.85 6.07
CA THR A 291 -6.34 8.39 5.22
C THR A 291 -5.85 8.08 3.82
N VAL A 292 -5.10 8.99 3.18
CA VAL A 292 -4.58 8.78 1.81
C VAL A 292 -3.60 7.62 1.77
N SER A 293 -2.64 7.60 2.69
CA SER A 293 -1.59 6.58 2.75
C SER A 293 -2.09 5.21 3.21
N GLY A 294 -3.03 5.17 4.16
CA GLY A 294 -3.64 3.93 4.67
C GLY A 294 -4.46 3.25 3.58
N ASN A 295 -5.39 3.99 2.97
CA ASN A 295 -6.18 3.49 1.85
C ASN A 295 -5.28 2.99 0.70
N LEU A 296 -4.19 3.71 0.40
CA LEU A 296 -3.23 3.26 -0.61
C LEU A 296 -2.59 1.90 -0.27
N SER A 297 -2.31 1.65 1.01
CA SER A 297 -1.63 0.43 1.47
C SER A 297 -2.57 -0.79 1.45
N PHE A 298 -3.88 -0.59 1.63
CA PHE A 298 -4.86 -1.68 1.66
C PHE A 298 -5.37 -2.15 0.30
N ILE A 299 -5.10 -1.40 -0.78
CA ILE A 299 -5.47 -1.84 -2.12
C ILE A 299 -4.71 -3.10 -2.51
N ASN A 300 -3.40 -3.15 -2.29
CA ASN A 300 -2.58 -4.29 -2.70
C ASN A 300 -3.11 -5.64 -2.18
N PRO A 301 -3.45 -5.82 -0.89
CA PRO A 301 -4.09 -7.03 -0.40
C PRO A 301 -5.46 -7.30 -1.01
N ILE A 302 -6.31 -6.28 -1.12
CA ILE A 302 -7.66 -6.42 -1.69
C ILE A 302 -7.56 -6.86 -3.15
N MET A 303 -6.63 -6.29 -3.92
CA MET A 303 -6.38 -6.63 -5.31
C MET A 303 -5.81 -8.03 -5.47
N LEU A 304 -4.93 -8.45 -4.57
CA LEU A 304 -4.42 -9.82 -4.52
C LEU A 304 -5.52 -10.84 -4.24
N LEU A 305 -6.37 -10.58 -3.25
CA LEU A 305 -7.48 -11.46 -2.88
C LEU A 305 -8.57 -11.51 -3.94
N THR A 306 -8.95 -10.37 -4.50
CA THR A 306 -10.08 -10.27 -5.43
C THR A 306 -9.71 -10.70 -6.84
N LEU A 307 -8.46 -10.52 -7.28
CA LEU A 307 -8.09 -10.70 -8.68
C LEU A 307 -7.24 -11.94 -8.98
N ASN A 308 -6.53 -12.48 -8.00
CA ASN A 308 -5.63 -13.60 -8.26
C ASN A 308 -6.27 -14.95 -7.91
N LYS A 309 -6.66 -15.72 -8.94
CA LYS A 309 -7.25 -17.06 -8.75
C LYS A 309 -6.28 -18.06 -8.14
N ASP A 310 -4.98 -17.92 -8.37
CA ASP A 310 -3.98 -18.82 -7.78
C ASP A 310 -3.92 -18.62 -6.26
N VAL A 311 -4.07 -17.38 -5.82
CA VAL A 311 -4.24 -17.00 -4.41
C VAL A 311 -5.56 -17.54 -3.88
N GLN A 312 -6.68 -17.22 -4.54
CA GLN A 312 -8.00 -17.72 -4.13
C GLN A 312 -8.01 -19.25 -4.00
N ASN A 313 -7.40 -19.98 -4.94
CA ASN A 313 -7.32 -21.43 -4.89
C ASN A 313 -6.37 -21.93 -3.79
N ALA A 314 -5.22 -21.30 -3.59
CA ALA A 314 -4.27 -21.68 -2.53
C ALA A 314 -4.83 -21.44 -1.11
N PHE A 315 -5.64 -20.39 -0.92
CA PHE A 315 -6.20 -20.03 0.38
C PHE A 315 -7.61 -20.62 0.62
N CYS A 316 -8.52 -20.64 -0.37
CA CYS A 316 -9.85 -21.24 -0.22
C CYS A 316 -9.82 -22.77 -0.14
N CYS A 317 -8.87 -23.45 -0.78
CA CYS A 317 -8.71 -24.91 -0.61
C CYS A 317 -8.15 -25.29 0.76
N LYS A 318 -7.51 -24.36 1.49
CA LYS A 318 -7.09 -24.59 2.89
C LYS A 318 -8.20 -24.33 3.91
N LEU A 319 -9.16 -23.45 3.61
CA LEU A 319 -10.37 -23.31 4.44
C LEU A 319 -11.34 -24.49 4.25
N LYS A 320 -11.33 -25.15 3.09
CA LYS A 320 -12.12 -26.37 2.83
C LYS A 320 -11.28 -27.63 3.01
N ARG A 321 -11.04 -28.06 4.26
CA ARG A 321 -10.91 -29.48 4.68
C ARG A 321 -10.40 -29.59 6.14
N PRO A 322 -11.23 -30.01 7.10
CA PRO A 322 -10.87 -31.16 7.90
C PRO A 322 -11.01 -32.43 7.03
N PRO A 323 -10.11 -33.42 7.14
CA PRO A 323 -10.32 -34.70 6.50
C PRO A 323 -11.51 -35.38 7.20
N THR A 324 -12.68 -35.38 6.57
CA THR A 324 -13.76 -36.27 7.00
C THR A 324 -13.31 -37.71 6.73
N THR A 325 -13.18 -38.46 7.81
CA THR A 325 -12.77 -39.88 7.95
C THR A 325 -13.64 -40.87 7.14
N LEU A 326 -14.54 -40.39 6.29
CA LEU A 326 -15.50 -41.17 5.51
C LEU A 326 -14.95 -41.66 4.15
N SER A 327 -13.86 -41.08 3.63
CA SER A 327 -13.27 -41.54 2.36
C SER A 327 -12.35 -42.76 2.49
N LEU A 328 -11.98 -43.15 3.71
CA LEU A 328 -11.13 -44.31 3.99
C LEU A 328 -11.95 -45.60 4.18
N ILE A 329 -13.21 -45.50 4.62
CA ILE A 329 -14.11 -46.65 4.79
C ILE A 329 -14.68 -47.12 3.44
N ALA A 330 -14.98 -46.18 2.53
CA ALA A 330 -15.47 -46.52 1.18
C ALA A 330 -14.44 -47.28 0.32
N ARG A 331 -13.14 -47.18 0.65
CA ARG A 331 -12.07 -47.90 -0.07
C ARG A 331 -11.82 -49.30 0.48
N ASN A 332 -12.21 -49.57 1.72
CA ASN A 332 -12.05 -50.89 2.36
C ASN A 332 -13.31 -51.76 2.27
N GLY A 333 -14.50 -51.17 2.11
CA GLY A 333 -15.76 -51.93 1.90
C GLY A 333 -15.91 -52.58 0.52
N ALA A 334 -15.10 -52.19 -0.47
CA ALA A 334 -15.16 -52.74 -1.83
C ALA A 334 -14.21 -53.93 -2.07
N LYS A 335 -13.53 -54.44 -1.03
CA LYS A 335 -12.58 -55.56 -1.12
C LYS A 335 -13.02 -56.86 -0.42
N SER A 336 -14.25 -56.97 0.07
CA SER A 336 -14.72 -58.16 0.79
C SER A 336 -16.03 -58.77 0.27
N THR A 337 -16.15 -58.96 -1.05
CA THR A 337 -17.21 -59.81 -1.64
C THR A 337 -16.73 -60.37 -2.97
N THR A 338 -15.79 -61.31 -2.90
CA THR A 338 -15.57 -62.38 -3.89
C THR A 338 -14.88 -63.51 -3.15
N GLY A 339 -15.69 -64.43 -2.65
CA GLY A 339 -15.32 -65.68 -2.01
C GLY A 339 -16.49 -66.62 -2.14
#